data_AF-G5HFF9-F1
#
_entry.id   AF-G5HFF9-F1
#
_cell.length_a   1.000
_cell.length_b   1.000
_cell.length_c   1.000
_cell.angle_alpha   90.00
_cell.angle_beta   90.00
_cell.angle_gamma   90.00
#
_symmetry.space_group_name_H-M   'P 1'
#
loop_
_entity.id
_entity.type
_entity.pdbx_description
1 polymer ?
#
loop_
_entity_poly.entity_id
_entity_poly.type
_entity_poly.pdbx_seq_one_letter_code
_entity_poly.pdbx_strand_id
1 'polypeptide(L)'
;MMTDRKKQLIVVRGAGDIATGTIHRLHRCGYPVLVLETGFPSAIRRCVALSEAVYDGTAEVEGVTCIKCAGYEEACAVLEQGDVPVMIDETCRVLEQVRPWALVDAILAKKNLGTTRDMADKTIGLGPGFTAGQDVDLVIETMRGHNLGRIIGNGTAEPNTGIPGVIGGFGAERVIHSPARGIFFGKALIGDMVEKGQRIGTIVTGQGEVSVEASLTGLLRGIIKDGYPVVKGFKIADIDPRKSEYENCFTISDKARCIAGSVLEGLQMLEMKQGY
;
A
#
# COMPACT_ATOMS: atom_id res chain seq x y z
N MET A 1 -16.77 -14.13 -26.77
CA MET A 1 -16.35 -12.71 -26.85
C MET A 1 -15.15 -12.54 -25.95
N MET A 2 -14.07 -11.88 -26.40
CA MET A 2 -12.98 -11.49 -25.48
C MET A 2 -13.52 -10.43 -24.51
N THR A 3 -13.27 -10.59 -23.22
CA THR A 3 -13.59 -9.61 -22.18
C THR A 3 -12.94 -8.27 -22.50
N ASP A 4 -13.74 -7.20 -22.61
CA ASP A 4 -13.23 -5.83 -22.80
C ASP A 4 -12.80 -5.24 -21.45
N ARG A 5 -11.57 -5.59 -21.01
CA ARG A 5 -10.99 -5.14 -19.73
C ARG A 5 -10.98 -3.63 -19.56
N LYS A 6 -10.97 -2.86 -20.66
CA LYS A 6 -11.01 -1.40 -20.63
C LYS A 6 -12.32 -0.82 -20.08
N LYS A 7 -13.37 -1.64 -19.96
CA LYS A 7 -14.65 -1.24 -19.34
C LYS A 7 -14.79 -1.70 -17.89
N GLN A 8 -13.81 -2.43 -17.37
CA GLN A 8 -13.87 -3.03 -16.04
C GLN A 8 -13.11 -2.16 -15.04
N LEU A 9 -13.72 -1.05 -14.63
CA LEU A 9 -13.15 -0.15 -13.62
C LEU A 9 -12.91 -0.90 -12.31
N ILE A 10 -11.67 -0.85 -11.85
CA ILE A 10 -11.29 -1.36 -10.53
C ILE A 10 -10.96 -0.17 -9.63
N VAL A 11 -11.65 -0.09 -8.50
CA VAL A 11 -11.30 0.84 -7.43
C VAL A 11 -10.34 0.15 -6.46
N VAL A 12 -9.20 0.76 -6.17
CA VAL A 12 -8.26 0.27 -5.16
C VAL A 12 -8.22 1.27 -4.00
N ARG A 13 -8.57 0.81 -2.80
CA ARG A 13 -8.40 1.61 -1.59
C ARG A 13 -6.97 1.44 -1.07
N GLY A 14 -6.29 2.56 -0.83
CA GLY A 14 -4.90 2.61 -0.43
C GLY A 14 -3.94 2.61 -1.61
N ALA A 15 -2.82 3.30 -1.43
CA ALA A 15 -1.75 3.51 -2.42
C ALA A 15 -0.34 3.30 -1.82
N GLY A 16 -0.27 2.63 -0.65
CA GLY A 16 1.00 2.24 -0.01
C GLY A 16 1.80 1.20 -0.82
N ASP A 17 2.88 0.68 -0.24
CA ASP A 17 3.84 -0.19 -0.97
C ASP A 17 3.22 -1.52 -1.45
N ILE A 18 2.34 -2.14 -0.66
CA ILE A 18 1.61 -3.34 -1.07
C ILE A 18 0.54 -3.00 -2.12
N ALA A 19 -0.24 -1.94 -1.88
CA ALA A 19 -1.29 -1.51 -2.79
C ALA A 19 -0.73 -1.12 -4.16
N THR A 20 0.43 -0.46 -4.20
CA THR A 20 1.13 -0.10 -5.43
C THR A 20 1.44 -1.32 -6.29
N GLY A 21 1.84 -2.45 -5.70
CA GLY A 21 2.02 -3.69 -6.47
C GLY A 21 0.72 -4.19 -7.11
N THR A 22 -0.40 -4.08 -6.39
CA THR A 22 -1.73 -4.41 -6.91
C THR A 22 -2.16 -3.47 -8.04
N ILE A 23 -2.07 -2.16 -7.82
CA ILE A 23 -2.37 -1.12 -8.81
C ILE A 23 -1.55 -1.32 -10.09
N HIS A 24 -0.24 -1.49 -9.93
CA HIS A 24 0.70 -1.72 -11.03
C HIS A 24 0.29 -2.92 -11.87
N ARG A 25 0.03 -4.07 -11.25
CA ARG A 25 -0.34 -5.29 -11.97
C ARG A 25 -1.68 -5.16 -12.69
N LEU A 26 -2.69 -4.60 -12.03
CA LEU A 26 -4.01 -4.41 -12.63
C LEU A 26 -3.95 -3.46 -13.84
N HIS A 27 -3.31 -2.31 -13.68
CA HIS A 27 -3.07 -1.35 -14.76
C HIS A 27 -2.32 -2.00 -15.93
N ARG A 28 -1.23 -2.72 -15.65
CA ARG A 28 -0.42 -3.42 -16.66
C ARG A 28 -1.16 -4.51 -17.40
N CYS A 29 -2.20 -5.09 -16.80
CA CYS A 29 -3.09 -6.07 -17.41
C CYS A 29 -4.25 -5.46 -18.22
N GLY A 30 -4.32 -4.13 -18.29
CA GLY A 30 -5.25 -3.36 -19.14
C GLY A 30 -6.55 -2.96 -18.46
N TYR A 31 -6.64 -3.05 -17.13
CA TYR A 31 -7.79 -2.56 -16.38
C TYR A 31 -7.63 -1.04 -16.11
N PRO A 32 -8.69 -0.24 -16.26
CA PRO A 32 -8.73 1.10 -15.67
C PRO A 32 -8.76 0.99 -14.15
N VAL A 33 -7.86 1.69 -13.48
CA VAL A 33 -7.69 1.63 -12.02
C VAL A 33 -7.86 3.01 -11.43
N LEU A 34 -8.85 3.19 -10.54
CA LEU A 34 -9.02 4.39 -9.73
C LEU A 34 -8.54 4.11 -8.31
N VAL A 35 -7.64 4.95 -7.80
CA VAL A 35 -7.08 4.81 -6.45
C VAL A 35 -7.75 5.78 -5.50
N LEU A 36 -8.15 5.31 -4.32
CA LEU A 36 -8.68 6.13 -3.24
C LEU A 36 -7.73 6.11 -2.06
N GLU A 37 -7.40 7.28 -1.52
CA GLU A 37 -6.43 7.41 -0.43
C GLU A 37 -6.86 8.45 0.62
N THR A 38 -6.25 8.39 1.81
CA THR A 38 -6.32 9.45 2.82
C THR A 38 -5.63 10.72 2.38
N GLY A 39 -6.00 11.84 3.01
CA GLY A 39 -5.31 13.13 2.81
C GLY A 39 -3.87 13.13 3.33
N PHE A 40 -3.52 12.21 4.23
CA PHE A 40 -2.20 12.12 4.85
C PHE A 40 -1.69 10.67 4.87
N PRO A 41 -1.34 10.07 3.72
CA PRO A 41 -0.88 8.69 3.67
C PRO A 41 0.48 8.51 4.37
N SER A 42 0.66 7.36 5.01
CA SER A 42 1.75 7.11 5.96
C SER A 42 2.81 6.12 5.47
N ALA A 43 3.02 6.03 4.15
CA ALA A 43 3.99 5.09 3.59
C ALA A 43 5.42 5.46 4.04
N ILE A 44 6.20 4.46 4.48
CA ILE A 44 7.63 4.66 4.74
C ILE A 44 8.50 4.29 3.54
N ARG A 45 8.06 3.33 2.71
CA ARG A 45 8.74 2.98 1.45
C ARG A 45 8.25 3.90 0.34
N ARG A 46 8.51 5.20 0.50
CA ARG A 46 7.93 6.27 -0.31
C ARG A 46 8.31 6.18 -1.79
N CYS A 47 9.54 5.76 -2.10
CA CYS A 47 10.00 5.57 -3.47
C CYS A 47 9.27 4.48 -4.26
N VAL A 48 8.42 3.68 -3.61
CA VAL A 48 7.63 2.61 -4.25
C VAL A 48 6.17 2.64 -3.82
N ALA A 49 5.68 3.81 -3.40
CA ALA A 49 4.30 4.02 -2.99
C ALA A 49 3.67 5.13 -3.84
N LEU A 50 2.65 4.78 -4.62
CA LEU A 50 1.90 5.75 -5.41
C LEU A 50 1.12 6.76 -4.54
N SER A 51 1.01 6.50 -3.23
CA SER A 51 0.46 7.44 -2.26
C SER A 51 1.20 8.78 -2.21
N GLU A 52 2.47 8.85 -2.65
CA GLU A 52 3.19 10.14 -2.70
C GLU A 52 2.53 11.14 -3.65
N ALA A 53 1.75 10.69 -4.65
CA ALA A 53 0.98 11.58 -5.52
C ALA A 53 -0.02 12.45 -4.73
N VAL A 54 -0.51 11.99 -3.58
CA VAL A 54 -1.36 12.81 -2.69
C VAL A 54 -0.64 14.08 -2.23
N TYR A 55 0.66 14.00 -2.00
CA TYR A 55 1.48 15.14 -1.56
C TYR A 55 1.99 15.95 -2.74
N ASP A 56 2.56 15.29 -3.74
CA ASP A 56 3.39 15.92 -4.75
C ASP A 56 2.63 16.14 -6.08
N GLY A 57 1.36 15.73 -6.14
CA GLY A 57 0.48 15.83 -7.31
C GLY A 57 0.65 14.67 -8.30
N THR A 58 1.81 14.04 -8.34
CA THR A 58 2.11 12.88 -9.17
C THR A 58 3.11 11.94 -8.47
N ALA A 59 3.10 10.66 -8.84
CA ALA A 59 4.10 9.68 -8.45
C ALA A 59 4.25 8.64 -9.56
N GLU A 60 5.47 8.16 -9.81
CA GLU A 60 5.73 7.08 -10.77
C GLU A 60 6.43 5.92 -10.08
N VAL A 61 5.96 4.69 -10.32
CA VAL A 61 6.61 3.47 -9.85
C VAL A 61 6.63 2.44 -10.97
N GLU A 62 7.83 2.02 -11.37
CA GLU A 62 8.07 1.01 -12.42
C GLU A 62 7.27 1.29 -13.71
N GLY A 63 7.28 2.56 -14.16
CA GLY A 63 6.64 3.03 -15.38
C GLY A 63 5.12 3.18 -15.31
N VAL A 64 4.53 3.12 -14.11
CA VAL A 64 3.12 3.44 -13.88
C VAL A 64 3.03 4.78 -13.18
N THR A 65 2.44 5.76 -13.87
CA THR A 65 2.21 7.12 -13.37
C THR A 65 0.87 7.20 -12.66
N CYS A 66 0.88 7.77 -11.46
CA CYS A 66 -0.30 8.06 -10.66
C CYS A 66 -0.47 9.57 -10.50
N ILE A 67 -1.65 10.10 -10.81
CA ILE A 67 -1.93 11.54 -10.85
C ILE A 67 -3.05 11.87 -9.86
N LYS A 68 -2.80 12.86 -8.99
CA LYS A 68 -3.79 13.34 -8.04
C LYS A 68 -4.90 14.11 -8.75
N CYS A 69 -6.14 13.71 -8.49
CA CYS A 69 -7.34 14.33 -9.04
C CYS A 69 -8.17 14.98 -7.92
N ALA A 70 -8.81 16.10 -8.22
CA ALA A 70 -9.71 16.81 -7.31
C ALA A 70 -11.11 16.18 -7.25
N GLY A 71 -11.49 15.40 -8.27
CA GLY A 71 -12.82 14.80 -8.40
C GLY A 71 -12.87 13.67 -9.42
N TYR A 72 -14.05 13.06 -9.55
CA TYR A 72 -14.25 11.88 -10.40
C TYR A 72 -14.14 12.21 -11.89
N GLU A 73 -14.59 13.39 -12.32
CA GLU A 73 -14.50 13.84 -13.71
C GLU A 73 -13.04 13.97 -14.17
N GLU A 74 -12.18 14.54 -13.33
CA GLU A 74 -10.73 14.63 -13.59
C GLU A 74 -10.09 13.24 -13.60
N ALA A 75 -10.52 12.36 -12.70
CA ALA A 75 -10.07 10.97 -12.67
C ALA A 75 -10.41 10.23 -13.97
N CYS A 76 -11.60 10.45 -14.55
CA CYS A 76 -11.97 9.90 -15.85
C CYS A 76 -11.04 10.40 -16.96
N ALA A 77 -10.71 11.70 -16.99
CA ALA A 77 -9.78 12.26 -17.98
C ALA A 77 -8.37 11.66 -17.88
N VAL A 78 -7.88 11.38 -16.66
CA VAL A 78 -6.61 10.69 -16.43
C VAL A 78 -6.66 9.23 -16.91
N LEU A 79 -7.75 8.51 -16.64
CA LEU A 79 -7.94 7.14 -17.12
C LEU A 79 -7.94 7.06 -18.66
N GLU A 80 -8.56 8.03 -19.34
CA GLU A 80 -8.58 8.11 -20.80
C GLU A 80 -7.19 8.31 -21.40
N GLN A 81 -6.30 9.02 -20.69
CA GLN A 81 -4.90 9.21 -21.06
C GLN A 81 -4.05 7.96 -20.81
N GLY A 82 -4.58 6.98 -20.06
CA GLY A 82 -3.91 5.72 -19.74
C GLY A 82 -3.10 5.75 -18.45
N ASP A 83 -3.20 6.82 -17.66
CA ASP A 83 -2.56 6.93 -16.34
C ASP A 83 -3.51 6.51 -15.21
N VAL A 84 -2.99 6.38 -13.99
CA VAL A 84 -3.77 5.98 -12.81
C VAL A 84 -4.18 7.22 -12.02
N PRO A 85 -5.47 7.57 -11.88
CA PRO A 85 -5.88 8.63 -10.97
C PRO A 85 -5.84 8.18 -9.50
N VAL A 86 -5.46 9.11 -8.61
CA VAL A 86 -5.69 9.01 -7.17
C VAL A 86 -6.56 10.16 -6.67
N MET A 87 -7.57 9.83 -5.86
CA MET A 87 -8.44 10.80 -5.19
C MET A 87 -8.29 10.69 -3.68
N ILE A 88 -8.38 11.84 -2.99
CA ILE A 88 -8.51 11.87 -1.54
C ILE A 88 -9.98 11.56 -1.19
N ASP A 89 -10.26 10.31 -0.84
CA ASP A 89 -11.61 9.82 -0.51
C ASP A 89 -11.55 8.58 0.39
N GLU A 90 -11.28 8.81 1.67
CA GLU A 90 -11.13 7.75 2.69
C GLU A 90 -12.38 6.88 2.85
N THR A 91 -13.55 7.51 2.66
CA THR A 91 -14.88 6.93 2.89
C THR A 91 -15.51 6.35 1.63
N CYS A 92 -14.82 6.40 0.49
CA CYS A 92 -15.31 5.88 -0.80
C CYS A 92 -16.64 6.53 -1.27
N ARG A 93 -16.81 7.83 -1.03
CA ARG A 93 -18.00 8.58 -1.50
C ARG A 93 -18.13 8.59 -3.02
N VAL A 94 -17.03 8.43 -3.75
CA VAL A 94 -17.06 8.30 -5.22
C VAL A 94 -17.98 7.17 -5.69
N LEU A 95 -18.22 6.15 -4.84
CA LEU A 95 -19.11 5.03 -5.16
C LEU A 95 -20.60 5.43 -5.23
N GLU A 96 -20.97 6.61 -4.73
CA GLU A 96 -22.30 7.19 -4.95
C GLU A 96 -22.50 7.65 -6.40
N GLN A 97 -21.41 7.89 -7.14
CA GLN A 97 -21.42 8.36 -8.53
C GLN A 97 -21.12 7.24 -9.53
N VAL A 98 -20.31 6.26 -9.14
CA VAL A 98 -19.91 5.14 -10.01
C VAL A 98 -19.97 3.81 -9.27
N ARG A 99 -20.51 2.79 -9.94
CA ARG A 99 -20.40 1.40 -9.50
C ARG A 99 -19.23 0.71 -10.22
N PRO A 100 -18.12 0.40 -9.55
CA PRO A 100 -16.98 -0.26 -10.19
C PRO A 100 -17.24 -1.76 -10.37
N TRP A 101 -16.57 -2.34 -11.37
CA TRP A 101 -16.58 -3.78 -11.61
C TRP A 101 -15.93 -4.56 -10.46
N ALA A 102 -14.91 -3.97 -9.83
CA ALA A 102 -14.33 -4.50 -8.61
C ALA A 102 -13.83 -3.42 -7.67
N LEU A 103 -13.80 -3.75 -6.37
CA LEU A 103 -13.13 -2.98 -5.34
C LEU A 103 -12.11 -3.86 -4.61
N VAL A 104 -10.88 -3.38 -4.51
CA VAL A 104 -9.81 -4.03 -3.75
C VAL A 104 -9.43 -3.13 -2.58
N ASP A 105 -9.65 -3.60 -1.35
CA ASP A 105 -9.16 -2.91 -0.15
C ASP A 105 -7.72 -3.34 0.13
N ALA A 106 -6.79 -2.44 -0.21
CA ALA A 106 -5.36 -2.57 -0.03
C ALA A 106 -4.80 -1.58 1.02
N ILE A 107 -5.64 -1.10 1.95
CA ILE A 107 -5.22 -0.20 3.04
C ILE A 107 -4.35 -0.95 4.06
N LEU A 108 -4.58 -2.26 4.24
CA LEU A 108 -3.92 -3.11 5.27
C LEU A 108 -4.09 -2.56 6.70
N ALA A 109 -5.28 -2.03 7.01
CA ALA A 109 -5.61 -1.46 8.33
C ALA A 109 -5.66 -2.51 9.46
N LYS A 110 -5.62 -3.82 9.14
CA LYS A 110 -5.75 -4.97 10.05
C LYS A 110 -7.12 -5.08 10.75
N LYS A 111 -8.08 -4.27 10.31
CA LYS A 111 -9.48 -4.23 10.71
C LYS A 111 -10.29 -3.71 9.53
N ASN A 112 -11.54 -4.13 9.41
CA ASN A 112 -12.45 -3.57 8.42
C ASN A 112 -12.77 -2.11 8.79
N LEU A 113 -12.52 -1.18 7.86
CA LEU A 113 -12.82 0.25 8.00
C LEU A 113 -14.05 0.66 7.17
N GLY A 114 -14.96 -0.28 6.92
CA GLY A 114 -16.21 -0.04 6.20
C GLY A 114 -16.25 -0.60 4.78
N THR A 115 -15.32 -1.50 4.41
CA THR A 115 -15.45 -2.27 3.16
C THR A 115 -16.54 -3.31 3.32
N THR A 116 -17.46 -3.35 2.36
CA THR A 116 -18.55 -4.32 2.32
C THR A 116 -18.74 -4.86 0.91
N ARG A 117 -19.38 -6.03 0.80
CA ARG A 117 -19.59 -6.74 -0.48
C ARG A 117 -20.44 -5.97 -1.49
N ASP A 118 -21.27 -5.04 -1.03
CA ASP A 118 -22.18 -4.25 -1.87
C ASP A 118 -21.51 -3.07 -2.59
N MET A 119 -20.28 -2.69 -2.19
CA MET A 119 -19.55 -1.57 -2.76
C MET A 119 -19.14 -1.75 -4.24
N ALA A 120 -19.11 -2.99 -4.74
CA ALA A 120 -18.76 -3.32 -6.12
C ALA A 120 -19.38 -4.67 -6.52
N ASP A 121 -19.22 -5.07 -7.79
CA ASP A 121 -19.65 -6.41 -8.24
C ASP A 121 -18.73 -7.54 -7.76
N LYS A 122 -17.50 -7.19 -7.38
CA LYS A 122 -16.46 -8.06 -6.86
C LYS A 122 -15.67 -7.31 -5.80
N THR A 123 -15.49 -7.92 -4.63
CA THR A 123 -14.78 -7.28 -3.52
C THR A 123 -13.66 -8.18 -3.01
N ILE A 124 -12.46 -7.61 -2.87
CA ILE A 124 -11.27 -8.31 -2.37
C ILE A 124 -10.65 -7.52 -1.23
N GLY A 125 -10.45 -8.16 -0.08
CA GLY A 125 -9.70 -7.60 1.05
C GLY A 125 -8.27 -8.14 1.11
N LEU A 126 -7.27 -7.29 1.33
CA LEU A 126 -5.88 -7.72 1.51
C LEU A 126 -5.51 -7.84 2.98
N GLY A 127 -5.24 -9.07 3.41
CA GLY A 127 -4.73 -9.37 4.75
C GLY A 127 -5.80 -9.43 5.84
N PRO A 128 -5.40 -9.38 7.12
CA PRO A 128 -6.32 -9.51 8.24
C PRO A 128 -7.26 -8.31 8.35
N GLY A 129 -8.41 -8.54 9.00
CA GLY A 129 -9.45 -7.54 9.21
C GLY A 129 -10.69 -7.76 8.36
N PHE A 130 -10.68 -8.71 7.43
CA PHE A 130 -11.80 -9.09 6.58
C PHE A 130 -12.10 -10.58 6.69
N THR A 131 -13.36 -10.93 6.52
CA THR A 131 -13.88 -12.30 6.43
C THR A 131 -14.47 -12.54 5.05
N ALA A 132 -13.85 -13.42 4.26
CA ALA A 132 -14.35 -13.84 2.96
C ALA A 132 -15.73 -14.50 3.08
N GLY A 133 -16.65 -14.13 2.20
CA GLY A 133 -18.06 -14.54 2.22
C GLY A 133 -18.97 -13.66 3.10
N GLN A 134 -18.40 -12.83 3.97
CA GLN A 134 -19.15 -11.91 4.85
C GLN A 134 -18.84 -10.44 4.51
N ASP A 135 -17.61 -10.00 4.75
CA ASP A 135 -17.18 -8.61 4.52
C ASP A 135 -16.85 -8.35 3.04
N VAL A 136 -16.22 -9.33 2.39
CA VAL A 136 -15.73 -9.27 0.99
C VAL A 136 -15.93 -10.64 0.33
N ASP A 137 -15.86 -10.71 -1.00
CA ASP A 137 -15.98 -11.99 -1.72
C ASP A 137 -14.74 -12.86 -1.55
N LEU A 138 -13.54 -12.27 -1.58
CA LEU A 138 -12.28 -12.96 -1.37
C LEU A 138 -11.37 -12.20 -0.41
N VAL A 139 -10.56 -12.94 0.35
CA VAL A 139 -9.45 -12.38 1.12
C VAL A 139 -8.14 -12.93 0.56
N ILE A 140 -7.12 -12.08 0.43
CA ILE A 140 -5.77 -12.50 0.04
C ILE A 140 -4.86 -12.52 1.26
N GLU A 141 -4.18 -13.65 1.49
CA GLU A 141 -3.18 -13.77 2.55
C GLU A 141 -1.97 -12.86 2.28
N THR A 142 -1.57 -12.09 3.30
CA THR A 142 -0.45 -11.14 3.22
C THR A 142 0.68 -11.47 4.21
N MET A 143 0.51 -12.42 5.11
CA MET A 143 1.55 -12.91 6.01
C MET A 143 2.65 -13.58 5.19
N ARG A 144 3.91 -13.24 5.48
CA ARG A 144 5.05 -13.92 4.84
C ARG A 144 5.11 -15.36 5.34
N GLY A 145 5.28 -16.30 4.42
CA GLY A 145 5.35 -17.73 4.74
C GLY A 145 4.76 -18.56 3.61
N HIS A 146 4.49 -19.83 3.89
CA HIS A 146 3.99 -20.80 2.92
C HIS A 146 2.66 -20.37 2.26
N ASN A 147 1.80 -19.66 3.00
CA ASN A 147 0.49 -19.22 2.52
C ASN A 147 0.48 -17.82 1.88
N LEU A 148 1.62 -17.14 1.72
CA LEU A 148 1.64 -15.79 1.14
C LEU A 148 0.94 -15.77 -0.23
N GLY A 149 -0.03 -14.86 -0.42
CA GLY A 149 -0.80 -14.76 -1.66
C GLY A 149 -1.91 -15.80 -1.79
N ARG A 150 -2.17 -16.64 -0.79
CA ARG A 150 -3.28 -17.59 -0.85
C ARG A 150 -4.61 -16.85 -0.98
N ILE A 151 -5.43 -17.28 -1.94
CA ILE A 151 -6.79 -16.79 -2.14
C ILE A 151 -7.72 -17.55 -1.20
N ILE A 152 -8.41 -16.83 -0.33
CA ILE A 152 -9.30 -17.35 0.70
C ILE A 152 -10.73 -17.00 0.28
N GLY A 153 -11.52 -18.04 -0.05
CA GLY A 153 -12.93 -17.89 -0.43
C GLY A 153 -13.93 -18.05 0.72
N ASN A 154 -13.46 -18.46 1.90
CA ASN A 154 -14.25 -18.55 3.14
C ASN A 154 -13.30 -18.44 4.34
N GLY A 155 -13.60 -17.53 5.27
CA GLY A 155 -12.77 -17.27 6.46
C GLY A 155 -11.85 -16.05 6.32
N THR A 156 -10.84 -15.95 7.20
CA THR A 156 -9.97 -14.76 7.32
C THR A 156 -8.52 -15.09 6.98
N ALA A 157 -7.73 -14.08 6.63
CA ALA A 157 -6.27 -14.20 6.61
C ALA A 157 -5.69 -14.35 8.03
N GLU A 158 -4.42 -14.74 8.11
CA GLU A 158 -3.68 -14.84 9.37
C GLU A 158 -3.66 -13.51 10.14
N PRO A 159 -3.90 -13.53 11.47
CA PRO A 159 -3.86 -12.33 12.30
C PRO A 159 -2.52 -11.58 12.22
N ASN A 160 -2.58 -10.26 12.38
CA ASN A 160 -1.35 -9.46 12.45
C ASN A 160 -0.55 -9.80 13.72
N THR A 161 0.60 -10.46 13.55
CA THR A 161 1.52 -10.79 14.65
C THR A 161 2.25 -9.59 15.23
N GLY A 162 2.31 -8.46 14.49
CA GLY A 162 3.12 -7.30 14.86
C GLY A 162 4.62 -7.51 14.68
N ILE A 163 5.05 -8.69 14.23
CA ILE A 163 6.47 -9.03 14.05
C ILE A 163 6.82 -8.87 12.56
N PRO A 164 7.76 -7.99 12.21
CA PRO A 164 8.24 -7.87 10.83
C PRO A 164 8.93 -9.15 10.36
N GLY A 165 8.75 -9.52 9.09
CA GLY A 165 9.47 -10.66 8.50
C GLY A 165 10.99 -10.45 8.51
N VAL A 166 11.74 -11.55 8.62
CA VAL A 166 13.20 -11.55 8.71
C VAL A 166 13.84 -11.19 7.37
N ILE A 167 14.84 -10.31 7.39
CA ILE A 167 15.65 -9.92 6.23
C ILE A 167 17.12 -9.97 6.65
N GLY A 168 17.94 -10.74 5.94
CA GLY A 168 19.38 -10.88 6.25
C GLY A 168 19.69 -11.36 7.68
N GLY A 169 18.77 -12.08 8.32
CA GLY A 169 18.88 -12.52 9.71
C GLY A 169 18.23 -11.60 10.74
N PHE A 170 17.77 -10.40 10.35
CA PHE A 170 17.24 -9.38 11.25
C PHE A 170 15.71 -9.28 11.14
N GLY A 171 15.02 -9.23 12.28
CA GLY A 171 13.56 -9.23 12.38
C GLY A 171 12.99 -7.87 12.78
N ALA A 172 12.50 -7.74 14.01
CA ALA A 172 11.88 -6.52 14.52
C ALA A 172 12.83 -5.32 14.58
N GLU A 173 14.11 -5.57 14.86
CA GLU A 173 15.16 -4.56 14.99
C GLU A 173 15.39 -3.74 13.72
N ARG A 174 14.97 -4.23 12.55
CA ARG A 174 15.08 -3.49 11.29
C ARG A 174 14.06 -2.36 11.16
N VAL A 175 12.97 -2.43 11.93
CA VAL A 175 11.88 -1.47 11.88
C VAL A 175 11.98 -0.51 13.04
N ILE A 176 12.15 0.78 12.72
CA ILE A 176 12.27 1.83 13.70
C ILE A 176 10.89 2.43 13.94
N HIS A 177 10.53 2.53 15.21
CA HIS A 177 9.29 3.13 15.66
C HIS A 177 9.59 4.43 16.40
N SER A 178 8.66 5.37 16.30
CA SER A 178 8.78 6.68 16.94
C SER A 178 8.90 6.53 18.47
N PRO A 179 9.95 7.09 19.10
CA PRO A 179 10.10 7.07 20.55
C PRO A 179 9.11 8.01 21.28
N ALA A 180 8.52 8.98 20.58
CA ALA A 180 7.70 10.03 21.17
C ALA A 180 6.53 10.44 20.26
N ARG A 181 5.64 11.29 20.79
CA ARG A 181 4.62 11.98 20.00
C ARG A 181 5.17 13.33 19.53
N GLY A 182 5.00 13.67 18.26
CA GLY A 182 5.46 14.94 17.70
C GLY A 182 5.43 14.96 16.19
N ILE A 183 6.21 15.86 15.60
CA ILE A 183 6.39 15.98 14.15
C ILE A 183 7.77 15.43 13.78
N PHE A 184 7.82 14.46 12.87
CA PHE A 184 9.07 13.84 12.42
C PHE A 184 9.74 14.66 11.32
N PHE A 185 11.06 14.83 11.40
CA PHE A 185 11.92 15.41 10.37
C PHE A 185 13.11 14.48 10.12
N GLY A 186 13.25 13.99 8.90
CA GLY A 186 14.34 13.14 8.45
C GLY A 186 15.68 13.89 8.40
N LYS A 187 16.76 13.12 8.58
CA LYS A 187 18.16 13.55 8.40
C LYS A 187 18.92 12.60 7.44
N ALA A 188 18.24 11.61 6.90
CA ALA A 188 18.74 10.63 5.94
C ALA A 188 17.64 10.34 4.92
N LEU A 189 18.04 9.87 3.74
CA LEU A 189 17.17 9.59 2.60
C LEU A 189 17.05 8.09 2.35
N ILE A 190 15.98 7.71 1.66
CA ILE A 190 15.83 6.32 1.19
C ILE A 190 16.99 5.99 0.24
N GLY A 191 17.65 4.87 0.49
CA GLY A 191 18.85 4.44 -0.24
C GLY A 191 20.17 4.76 0.47
N ASP A 192 20.17 5.65 1.48
CA ASP A 192 21.39 5.95 2.23
C ASP A 192 21.88 4.72 3.01
N MET A 193 23.20 4.55 3.04
CA MET A 193 23.84 3.65 3.99
C MET A 193 23.92 4.33 5.36
N VAL A 194 23.37 3.71 6.38
CA VAL A 194 23.41 4.22 7.76
C VAL A 194 24.17 3.27 8.68
N GLU A 195 24.84 3.82 9.68
CA GLU A 195 25.49 3.07 10.74
C GLU A 195 24.58 2.97 11.98
N LYS A 196 24.65 1.87 12.72
CA LYS A 196 23.93 1.75 14.00
C LYS A 196 24.27 2.92 14.94
N GLY A 197 23.25 3.57 15.49
CA GLY A 197 23.38 4.74 16.34
C GLY A 197 23.49 6.07 15.57
N GLN A 198 23.62 6.04 14.24
CA GLN A 198 23.56 7.25 13.42
C GLN A 198 22.17 7.90 13.56
N ARG A 199 22.14 9.20 13.79
CA ARG A 199 20.89 9.98 13.78
C ARG A 199 20.32 10.01 12.36
N ILE A 200 19.14 9.44 12.18
CA ILE A 200 18.40 9.41 10.90
C ILE A 200 17.23 10.39 10.86
N GLY A 201 16.87 10.97 12.00
CA GLY A 201 15.79 11.94 12.09
C GLY A 201 15.66 12.55 13.47
N THR A 202 14.68 13.41 13.62
CA THR A 202 14.37 14.11 14.87
C THR A 202 12.86 14.30 14.96
N ILE A 203 12.30 14.12 16.16
CA ILE A 203 10.90 14.38 16.44
C ILE A 203 10.82 15.66 17.25
N VAL A 204 10.19 16.69 16.69
CA VAL A 204 9.88 17.93 17.40
C VAL A 204 8.62 17.70 18.22
N THR A 205 8.75 17.85 19.53
CA THR A 205 7.68 17.69 20.52
C THR A 205 7.35 19.04 21.14
N GLY A 206 6.28 19.11 21.95
CA GLY A 206 6.00 20.31 22.75
C GLY A 206 7.04 20.61 23.85
N GLN A 207 8.01 19.71 24.09
CA GLN A 207 9.01 19.79 25.17
C GLN A 207 10.45 19.86 24.64
N GLY A 208 10.63 19.97 23.32
CA GLY A 208 11.93 19.94 22.66
C GLY A 208 12.04 18.83 21.62
N GLU A 209 13.27 18.46 21.27
CA GLU A 209 13.58 17.51 20.20
C GLU A 209 14.01 16.15 20.74
N VAL A 210 13.52 15.07 20.10
CA VAL A 210 13.91 13.69 20.41
C VAL A 210 14.62 13.09 19.21
N SER A 211 15.87 12.64 19.39
CA SER A 211 16.68 11.98 18.35
C SER A 211 16.04 10.66 17.92
N VAL A 212 16.04 10.39 16.62
CA VAL A 212 15.73 9.07 16.05
C VAL A 212 17.00 8.52 15.44
N GLU A 213 17.44 7.36 15.94
CA GLU A 213 18.69 6.73 15.56
C GLU A 213 18.46 5.42 14.79
N ALA A 214 19.37 5.09 13.88
CA ALA A 214 19.39 3.82 13.20
C ALA A 214 19.61 2.68 14.20
N SER A 215 18.70 1.70 14.20
CA SER A 215 18.74 0.53 15.08
C SER A 215 19.82 -0.49 14.68
N LEU A 216 20.23 -0.49 13.41
CA LEU A 216 21.26 -1.36 12.86
C LEU A 216 21.97 -0.70 11.66
N THR A 217 23.15 -1.21 11.31
CA THR A 217 23.89 -0.77 10.12
C THR A 217 23.31 -1.41 8.86
N GLY A 218 22.99 -0.61 7.84
CA GLY A 218 22.40 -1.11 6.61
C GLY A 218 21.86 0.00 5.70
N LEU A 219 21.09 -0.39 4.70
CA LEU A 219 20.42 0.52 3.77
C LEU A 219 19.12 1.02 4.38
N LEU A 220 18.93 2.33 4.46
CA LEU A 220 17.66 2.92 4.83
C LEU A 220 16.65 2.72 3.69
N ARG A 221 15.88 1.63 3.74
CA ARG A 221 14.94 1.23 2.68
C ARG A 221 13.57 1.91 2.77
N GLY A 222 13.31 2.61 3.87
CA GLY A 222 12.10 3.40 4.05
C GLY A 222 12.22 4.37 5.22
N ILE A 223 11.66 5.56 5.05
CA ILE A 223 11.54 6.60 6.08
C ILE A 223 10.25 7.39 5.83
N ILE A 224 9.48 7.66 6.88
CA ILE A 224 8.25 8.46 6.82
C ILE A 224 8.56 9.87 6.30
N LYS A 225 7.58 10.53 5.68
CA LYS A 225 7.74 11.86 5.10
C LYS A 225 8.12 12.88 6.19
N ASP A 226 8.92 13.87 5.81
CA ASP A 226 9.21 15.03 6.65
C ASP A 226 7.93 15.80 6.97
N GLY A 227 7.84 16.30 8.20
CA GLY A 227 6.64 16.98 8.69
C GLY A 227 5.49 16.04 9.10
N TYR A 228 5.67 14.72 9.02
CA TYR A 228 4.58 13.79 9.33
C TYR A 228 4.32 13.70 10.85
N PRO A 229 3.06 13.79 11.30
CA PRO A 229 2.70 13.65 12.71
C PRO A 229 2.80 12.19 13.16
N VAL A 230 3.56 11.94 14.23
CA VAL A 230 3.80 10.60 14.76
C VAL A 230 3.38 10.49 16.23
N VAL A 231 2.97 9.30 16.63
CA VAL A 231 2.75 8.93 18.04
C VAL A 231 3.82 7.92 18.47
N LYS A 232 4.03 7.76 19.78
CA LYS A 232 4.95 6.75 20.29
C LYS A 232 4.56 5.36 19.78
N GLY A 233 5.52 4.60 19.27
CA GLY A 233 5.30 3.30 18.66
C GLY A 233 4.83 3.33 17.20
N PHE A 234 4.66 4.49 16.59
CA PHE A 234 4.34 4.60 15.16
C PHE A 234 5.53 4.17 14.30
N LYS A 235 5.31 3.41 13.23
CA LYS A 235 6.39 2.96 12.34
C LYS A 235 6.91 4.14 11.51
N ILE A 236 8.19 4.45 11.61
CA ILE A 236 8.78 5.64 10.95
C ILE A 236 9.92 5.32 9.99
N ALA A 237 10.64 4.21 10.17
CA ALA A 237 11.70 3.83 9.25
C ALA A 237 11.91 2.30 9.20
N ASP A 238 12.62 1.84 8.18
CA ASP A 238 12.95 0.43 7.96
C ASP A 238 14.33 0.35 7.30
N ILE A 239 15.21 -0.51 7.83
CA ILE A 239 16.59 -0.69 7.35
C ILE A 239 16.73 -2.10 6.76
N ASP A 240 17.31 -2.24 5.57
CA ASP A 240 17.74 -3.53 5.03
C ASP A 240 19.21 -3.77 5.40
N PRO A 241 19.56 -4.80 6.17
CA PRO A 241 20.96 -5.09 6.52
C PRO A 241 21.80 -5.54 5.30
N ARG A 242 21.15 -5.91 4.19
CA ARG A 242 21.83 -6.44 3.00
C ARG A 242 22.21 -5.30 2.06
N LYS A 243 23.46 -4.84 2.14
CA LYS A 243 23.98 -3.74 1.32
C LYS A 243 23.86 -3.96 -0.20
N SER A 244 23.86 -5.22 -0.66
CA SER A 244 23.70 -5.58 -2.07
C SER A 244 22.30 -5.30 -2.62
N GLU A 245 21.31 -5.04 -1.77
CA GLU A 245 19.90 -4.95 -2.12
C GLU A 245 19.44 -3.49 -2.32
N TYR A 246 20.36 -2.59 -2.70
CA TYR A 246 20.07 -1.16 -2.92
C TYR A 246 18.84 -0.94 -3.82
N GLU A 247 18.76 -1.67 -4.93
CA GLU A 247 17.64 -1.60 -5.88
C GLU A 247 16.27 -1.93 -5.26
N ASN A 248 16.23 -2.69 -4.17
CA ASN A 248 14.96 -2.98 -3.47
C ASN A 248 14.37 -1.75 -2.77
N CYS A 249 15.12 -0.65 -2.65
CA CYS A 249 14.58 0.62 -2.17
C CYS A 249 13.62 1.25 -3.19
N PHE A 250 13.81 0.95 -4.48
CA PHE A 250 13.14 1.62 -5.60
C PHE A 250 12.26 0.68 -6.44
N THR A 251 12.17 -0.59 -6.05
CA THR A 251 11.36 -1.60 -6.76
C THR A 251 10.26 -2.19 -5.90
N ILE A 252 9.16 -2.55 -6.57
CA ILE A 252 8.00 -3.24 -6.00
C ILE A 252 8.49 -4.57 -5.40
N SER A 253 8.17 -4.81 -4.13
CA SER A 253 8.67 -6.00 -3.44
C SER A 253 8.12 -7.30 -4.01
N ASP A 254 8.87 -8.38 -3.82
CA ASP A 254 8.44 -9.78 -3.99
C ASP A 254 7.03 -10.03 -3.42
N LYS A 255 6.79 -9.57 -2.18
CA LYS A 255 5.53 -9.73 -1.47
C LYS A 255 4.39 -9.00 -2.16
N ALA A 256 4.61 -7.74 -2.55
CA ALA A 256 3.60 -6.95 -3.27
C ALA A 256 3.29 -7.59 -4.63
N ARG A 257 4.29 -8.06 -5.37
CA ARG A 257 4.09 -8.77 -6.66
C ARG A 257 3.33 -10.10 -6.48
N CYS A 258 3.61 -10.85 -5.42
CA CYS A 258 2.89 -12.08 -5.12
C CYS A 258 1.41 -11.80 -4.84
N ILE A 259 1.12 -10.90 -3.89
CA ILE A 259 -0.25 -10.51 -3.52
C ILE A 259 -1.02 -9.97 -4.74
N ALA A 260 -0.39 -9.11 -5.54
CA ALA A 260 -1.00 -8.56 -6.76
C ALA A 260 -1.41 -9.64 -7.76
N GLY A 261 -0.63 -10.73 -7.87
CA GLY A 261 -0.97 -11.87 -8.72
C GLY A 261 -2.23 -12.56 -8.27
N SER A 262 -2.34 -12.80 -6.96
CA SER A 262 -3.50 -13.41 -6.35
C SER A 262 -4.75 -12.53 -6.45
N VAL A 263 -4.60 -11.20 -6.41
CA VAL A 263 -5.70 -10.27 -6.68
C VAL A 263 -6.19 -10.44 -8.11
N LEU A 264 -5.28 -10.39 -9.10
CA LEU A 264 -5.64 -10.54 -10.51
C LEU A 264 -6.29 -11.91 -10.79
N GLU A 265 -5.74 -12.99 -10.22
CA GLU A 265 -6.30 -14.35 -10.31
C GLU A 265 -7.68 -14.40 -9.65
N GLY A 266 -7.83 -13.87 -8.44
CA GLY A 266 -9.09 -13.83 -7.70
C GLY A 266 -10.20 -13.09 -8.46
N LEU A 267 -9.88 -11.97 -9.10
CA LEU A 267 -10.83 -11.23 -9.94
C LEU A 267 -11.30 -12.06 -11.15
N GLN A 268 -10.39 -12.77 -11.82
CA GLN A 268 -10.74 -13.66 -12.93
C GLN A 268 -11.57 -14.87 -12.45
N MET A 269 -11.26 -15.43 -11.28
CA MET A 269 -12.05 -16.50 -10.67
C MET A 269 -13.49 -16.05 -10.39
N LEU A 270 -13.67 -14.83 -9.85
CA LEU A 270 -15.00 -14.28 -9.58
C LEU A 270 -15.76 -13.97 -10.87
N GLU A 271 -15.07 -13.47 -11.90
CA GLU A 271 -15.65 -13.27 -13.23
C GLU A 271 -16.18 -14.58 -13.83
N MET A 272 -15.37 -15.64 -13.82
CA MET A 272 -15.79 -16.94 -14.35
C MET A 272 -17.00 -17.53 -13.60
N LYS A 273 -17.10 -17.30 -12.28
CA LYS A 273 -18.21 -17.82 -11.47
C LYS A 273 -19.54 -17.09 -11.71
N GLN A 274 -19.51 -15.83 -12.11
CA GLN A 274 -20.72 -15.04 -12.37
C GLN A 274 -21.40 -15.43 -13.70
N GLY A 275 -20.75 -16.25 -14.52
CA GLY A 275 -21.20 -16.54 -15.89
C GLY A 275 -20.98 -15.33 -16.79
N TYR A 276 -20.71 -15.59 -18.07
CA TYR A 276 -20.64 -14.53 -19.09
C TYR A 276 -21.98 -13.82 -19.26
#